data_AF-A0A7S4MTC0-F1
#
_entry.id   AF-A0A7S4MTC0-F1
#
_cell.length_a   1.000
_cell.length_b   1.000
_cell.length_c   1.000
_cell.angle_alpha   90.00
_cell.angle_beta   90.00
_cell.angle_gamma   90.00
#
_symmetry.space_group_name_H-M   'P 1'
#
loop_
_entity.id
_entity.type
_entity.pdbx_description
1 polymer ?
#
loop_
_entity_poly.entity_id
_entity_poly.type
_entity_poly.pdbx_seq_one_letter_code
_entity_poly.pdbx_strand_id
1 'polypeptide(L)'
;MSTDWFKDKIWSISVNKEAALRECKRSASSAVVYPKSAQDISELLASNQEAAVAVVCGGHSSSNVAAWAYVEDGGEDNAIILDMKNMASVTVDKEASEITVGGGSNFRQLAEVCKEAGGALPIGTGDTVGVSGFTVNGG
;
A
#
# COMPACT_ATOMS: atom_id res chain seq x y z
N MET A 1 -5.13 16.80 2.25
CA MET A 1 -4.80 15.74 1.28
C MET A 1 -5.60 15.95 -0.01
N SER A 2 -4.97 15.89 -1.20
CA SER A 2 -5.70 16.00 -2.48
C SER A 2 -6.55 14.74 -2.71
N THR A 3 -7.77 14.90 -3.23
CA THR A 3 -8.63 13.78 -3.64
C THR A 3 -8.08 12.97 -4.80
N ASP A 4 -7.13 13.53 -5.55
CA ASP A 4 -6.60 12.90 -6.76
C ASP A 4 -5.78 11.66 -6.44
N TRP A 5 -5.05 11.65 -5.32
CA TRP A 5 -4.36 10.45 -4.86
C TRP A 5 -5.32 9.28 -4.62
N PHE A 6 -6.49 9.54 -4.03
CA PHE A 6 -7.50 8.49 -3.83
C PHE A 6 -8.05 7.97 -5.17
N LYS A 7 -8.31 8.85 -6.14
CA LYS A 7 -8.77 8.42 -7.47
C LYS A 7 -7.73 7.57 -8.20
N ASP A 8 -6.45 7.89 -8.02
CA ASP A 8 -5.35 7.19 -8.69
C ASP A 8 -5.00 5.86 -8.00
N LYS A 9 -5.17 5.77 -6.68
CA LYS A 9 -4.71 4.62 -5.88
C LYS A 9 -5.80 3.66 -5.47
N ILE A 10 -7.07 4.08 -5.46
CA ILE A 10 -8.15 3.25 -4.94
C ILE A 10 -8.93 2.63 -6.10
N TRP A 11 -8.83 1.30 -6.22
CA TRP A 11 -9.45 0.56 -7.31
C TRP A 11 -10.98 0.48 -7.21
N SER A 12 -11.52 0.42 -5.99
CA SER A 12 -12.96 0.38 -5.74
C SER A 12 -13.27 1.18 -4.51
N ILE A 13 -14.32 1.99 -4.51
CA ILE A 13 -14.85 2.57 -3.27
C ILE A 13 -16.13 1.85 -2.91
N SER A 14 -16.10 1.12 -1.80
CA SER A 14 -17.32 0.60 -1.18
C SER A 14 -18.24 1.77 -0.88
N VAL A 15 -19.45 1.76 -1.44
CA VAL A 15 -20.44 2.84 -1.27
C VAL A 15 -20.76 3.08 0.20
N ASN A 16 -20.65 2.05 1.05
CA ASN A 16 -20.84 2.13 2.52
C ASN A 16 -19.84 3.08 3.21
N LYS A 17 -18.80 3.48 2.49
CA LYS A 17 -17.62 4.17 2.99
C LYS A 17 -17.38 5.53 2.29
N GLU A 18 -18.08 5.79 1.19
CA GLU A 18 -18.13 7.09 0.50
C GLU A 18 -18.62 8.24 1.39
N ALA A 19 -19.64 8.00 2.22
CA ALA A 19 -20.16 9.01 3.15
C ALA A 19 -19.11 9.40 4.19
N ALA A 20 -18.42 8.41 4.77
CA ALA A 20 -17.31 8.63 5.70
C ALA A 20 -16.14 9.39 5.04
N LEU A 21 -15.84 9.19 3.75
CA LEU A 21 -14.82 9.98 3.03
C LEU A 21 -15.18 11.47 2.91
N ARG A 22 -16.47 11.76 2.74
CA ARG A 22 -16.97 13.13 2.58
C ARG A 22 -17.08 13.84 3.92
N GLU A 23 -17.33 13.09 4.99
CA GLU A 23 -17.52 13.58 6.35
C GLU A 23 -16.26 13.57 7.21
N CYS A 24 -15.24 12.79 6.84
CA CYS A 24 -13.90 12.82 7.42
C CYS A 24 -13.44 14.28 7.45
N LYS A 25 -13.38 14.86 8.65
CA LYS A 25 -12.88 16.22 8.80
C LYS A 25 -11.44 16.12 8.36
N ARG A 26 -11.10 16.89 7.34
CA ARG A 26 -9.74 17.02 6.83
C ARG A 26 -8.87 17.64 7.93
N SER A 27 -8.52 16.87 8.95
CA SER A 27 -7.52 17.25 9.91
C SER A 27 -6.20 17.35 9.16
N ALA A 28 -5.43 18.37 9.50
CA ALA A 28 -4.25 18.77 8.76
C ALA A 28 -3.10 17.75 8.82
N SER A 29 -3.27 16.60 9.49
CA SER A 29 -2.22 15.62 9.75
C SER A 29 -2.34 14.28 8.99
N SER A 30 -3.36 14.06 8.16
CA SER A 30 -3.36 12.90 7.24
C SER A 30 -2.34 13.09 6.11
N ALA A 31 -1.09 12.70 6.35
CA ALA A 31 -0.01 12.79 5.36
C ALA A 31 0.11 11.47 4.59
N VAL A 32 -0.01 11.54 3.27
CA VAL A 32 0.53 10.47 2.41
C VAL A 32 2.03 10.64 2.34
N VAL A 33 2.73 9.66 2.85
CA VAL A 33 4.19 9.59 2.80
C VAL A 33 4.59 8.54 1.78
N TYR A 34 5.63 8.84 1.01
CA TYR A 34 6.18 7.94 0.00
C TYR A 34 7.59 7.50 0.41
N PRO A 35 7.71 6.59 1.40
CA PRO A 35 9.01 6.17 1.92
C PRO A 35 9.85 5.58 0.80
N LYS A 36 11.16 5.74 0.89
CA LYS A 36 12.13 5.17 -0.06
C LYS A 36 12.92 4.04 0.57
N SER A 37 12.85 3.89 1.89
CA SER A 37 13.59 2.89 2.64
C SER A 37 12.85 2.48 3.93
N ALA A 38 13.25 1.36 4.52
CA ALA A 38 12.77 0.96 5.85
C ALA A 38 13.21 1.96 6.94
N GLN A 39 14.35 2.64 6.76
CA GLN A 39 14.84 3.67 7.66
C GLN A 39 13.89 4.88 7.67
N ASP A 40 13.42 5.33 6.49
CA ASP A 40 12.45 6.43 6.36
C ASP A 40 11.18 6.12 7.16
N ILE A 41 10.71 4.87 7.08
CA ILE A 41 9.53 4.40 7.82
C ILE A 41 9.82 4.41 9.32
N SER A 42 10.96 3.85 9.74
CA SER A 42 11.30 3.77 11.16
C SER A 42 11.45 5.14 11.81
N GLU A 43 12.09 6.10 11.13
CA GLU A 43 12.28 7.47 11.64
C GLU A 43 10.95 8.23 11.73
N LEU A 44 10.10 8.06 10.72
CA LEU A 44 8.74 8.61 10.71
C LEU A 44 7.93 8.08 11.89
N LEU A 45 7.90 6.76 12.08
CA LEU A 45 7.11 6.13 13.15
C LEU A 45 7.67 6.44 14.55
N ALA A 46 9.00 6.53 14.69
CA ALA A 46 9.62 6.91 15.96
C ALA A 46 9.19 8.31 16.45
N SER A 47 8.92 9.22 15.52
CA SER A 47 8.45 10.59 15.81
C SER A 47 6.93 10.70 15.92
N ASN A 48 6.19 9.62 15.62
CA ASN A 48 4.73 9.60 15.50
C ASN A 48 4.15 8.34 16.16
N GLN A 49 4.56 8.04 17.40
CA GLN A 49 4.24 6.76 18.07
C GLN A 49 2.74 6.54 18.29
N GLU A 50 1.98 7.62 18.46
CA GLU A 50 0.52 7.58 18.64
C GLU A 50 -0.25 7.68 17.30
N ALA A 51 0.46 7.69 16.17
CA ALA A 51 -0.20 7.79 14.88
C ALA A 51 -0.86 6.47 14.49
N ALA A 52 -2.10 6.53 14.03
CA ALA A 52 -2.69 5.44 13.29
C ALA A 52 -1.98 5.34 11.92
N VAL A 53 -1.63 4.13 11.50
CA VAL A 53 -0.88 3.90 10.26
C VAL A 53 -1.68 3.02 9.32
N ALA A 54 -1.78 3.44 8.05
CA ALA A 54 -2.28 2.64 6.95
C ALA A 54 -1.17 2.45 5.91
N VAL A 55 -1.11 1.29 5.26
CA VAL A 55 -0.08 0.94 4.29
C VAL A 55 -0.72 0.57 2.97
N VAL A 56 -0.28 1.23 1.91
CA VAL A 56 -0.83 1.10 0.55
C VAL A 56 0.26 0.64 -0.39
N CYS A 57 0.02 -0.51 -1.02
CA CYS A 57 0.80 -0.98 -2.17
C CYS A 57 0.05 -0.63 -3.47
N GLY A 58 -0.74 -1.57 -4.01
CA GLY A 58 -1.56 -1.36 -5.21
C GLY A 58 -2.99 -0.85 -4.96
N GLY A 59 -3.43 -0.71 -3.70
CA GLY A 59 -4.73 -0.11 -3.36
C GLY A 59 -5.97 -0.89 -3.80
N HIS A 60 -5.85 -2.22 -3.91
CA HIS A 60 -6.93 -3.16 -4.24
C HIS A 60 -7.70 -3.70 -3.02
N SER A 61 -7.70 -2.99 -1.90
CA SER A 61 -8.50 -3.38 -0.74
C SER A 61 -9.99 -3.18 -1.07
N SER A 62 -10.79 -4.25 -1.10
CA SER A 62 -12.22 -4.17 -1.45
C SER A 62 -13.04 -3.26 -0.51
N SER A 63 -12.57 -3.09 0.72
CA SER A 63 -13.18 -2.22 1.74
C SER A 63 -12.39 -0.92 1.96
N ASN A 64 -11.34 -0.66 1.19
CA ASN A 64 -10.41 0.47 1.30
C ASN A 64 -9.76 0.70 2.67
N VAL A 65 -9.81 -0.28 3.57
CA VAL A 65 -9.19 -0.15 4.90
C VAL A 65 -7.69 0.12 4.80
N ALA A 66 -7.03 -0.39 3.75
CA ALA A 66 -5.61 -0.15 3.53
C ALA A 66 -5.26 1.34 3.27
N ALA A 67 -6.25 2.17 2.92
CA ALA A 67 -6.08 3.60 2.69
C ALA A 67 -6.66 4.47 3.81
N TRP A 68 -7.06 3.85 4.94
CA TRP A 68 -7.56 4.53 6.12
C TRP A 68 -6.88 4.05 7.38
N ALA A 69 -6.27 4.99 8.09
CA ALA A 69 -5.78 4.71 9.43
C ALA A 69 -6.97 4.79 10.39
N TYR A 70 -7.34 3.66 11.00
CA TYR A 70 -8.46 3.60 11.93
C TYR A 70 -8.04 4.22 13.28
N VAL A 71 -8.90 5.07 13.86
CA VAL A 71 -8.71 5.65 15.19
C VAL A 71 -9.96 5.38 16.01
N GLU A 72 -9.81 4.77 17.19
CA GLU A 72 -10.94 4.25 17.99
C GLU A 72 -11.90 5.33 18.52
N ASP A 73 -11.50 6.61 18.61
CA ASP A 73 -12.30 7.67 19.27
C ASP A 73 -12.43 8.97 18.45
N GLY A 74 -12.65 8.88 17.13
CA GLY A 74 -12.92 10.08 16.31
C GLY A 74 -11.77 11.10 16.25
N GLY A 75 -10.59 10.73 16.76
CA GLY A 75 -9.36 11.50 16.71
C GLY A 75 -8.68 11.34 15.37
N GLU A 76 -9.17 12.00 14.32
CA GLU A 76 -8.52 12.03 13.00
C GLU A 76 -7.18 12.79 13.00
N ASP A 77 -6.71 13.22 14.17
CA ASP A 77 -5.62 14.18 14.33
C ASP A 77 -4.21 13.57 14.20
N ASN A 78 -4.05 12.26 13.98
CA ASN A 78 -2.74 11.69 13.69
C ASN A 78 -2.79 10.40 12.86
N ALA A 79 -3.20 10.50 11.59
CA ALA A 79 -3.22 9.37 10.65
C ALA A 79 -2.09 9.48 9.62
N ILE A 80 -1.34 8.41 9.38
CA ILE A 80 -0.28 8.35 8.37
C ILE A 80 -0.62 7.28 7.35
N ILE A 81 -0.58 7.64 6.06
CA ILE A 81 -0.73 6.70 4.96
C ILE A 81 0.64 6.51 4.31
N LEU A 82 1.19 5.30 4.38
CA LEU A 82 2.42 4.92 3.70
C LEU A 82 2.09 4.38 2.31
N ASP A 83 2.32 5.18 1.28
CA ASP A 83 2.26 4.74 -0.11
C ASP A 83 3.62 4.18 -0.52
N MET A 84 3.71 2.85 -0.56
CA MET A 84 4.95 2.11 -0.73
C MET A 84 5.52 2.18 -2.15
N LYS A 85 4.90 2.90 -3.10
CA LYS A 85 5.29 2.88 -4.52
C LYS A 85 6.78 3.15 -4.80
N ASN A 86 7.45 3.93 -3.95
CA ASN A 86 8.88 4.25 -4.10
C ASN A 86 9.80 3.13 -3.58
N MET A 87 9.24 2.11 -2.95
CA MET A 87 9.91 0.88 -2.51
C MET A 87 9.49 -0.31 -3.39
N ALA A 88 9.18 -0.06 -4.66
CA ALA A 88 8.94 -1.10 -5.66
C ALA A 88 10.27 -1.63 -6.21
N SER A 89 10.52 -2.92 -6.04
CA SER A 89 11.67 -3.64 -6.57
C SER A 89 11.31 -5.12 -6.76
N VAL A 90 11.96 -5.78 -7.72
CA VAL A 90 11.90 -7.23 -7.89
C VAL A 90 13.30 -7.69 -8.30
N THR A 91 13.92 -8.56 -7.50
CA THR A 91 15.24 -9.13 -7.79
C THR A 91 15.18 -10.64 -7.74
N VAL A 92 15.87 -11.30 -8.68
CA VAL A 92 15.84 -12.76 -8.84
C VAL A 92 17.19 -13.33 -8.46
N ASP A 93 17.18 -14.32 -7.57
CA ASP A 93 18.30 -15.22 -7.33
C ASP A 93 18.02 -16.55 -8.05
N LYS A 94 18.71 -16.78 -9.18
CA LYS A 94 18.51 -17.98 -9.99
C LYS A 94 19.14 -19.22 -9.37
N GLU A 95 20.19 -19.06 -8.57
CA GLU A 95 20.88 -20.19 -7.94
C GLU A 95 20.05 -20.72 -6.76
N ALA A 96 19.50 -19.82 -5.96
CA ALA A 96 18.59 -20.16 -4.87
C ALA A 96 17.16 -20.49 -5.36
N SER A 97 16.82 -20.13 -6.60
CA SER A 97 15.45 -20.18 -7.14
C SER A 97 14.46 -19.33 -6.31
N GLU A 98 14.91 -18.16 -5.90
CA GLU A 98 14.18 -17.23 -5.04
C GLU A 98 13.99 -15.86 -5.71
N ILE A 99 12.96 -15.14 -5.26
CA ILE A 99 12.67 -13.77 -5.70
C ILE A 99 12.45 -12.91 -4.47
N THR A 100 13.16 -11.79 -4.39
CA THR A 100 12.91 -10.75 -3.39
C THR A 100 12.07 -9.64 -4.00
N VAL A 101 10.96 -9.30 -3.34
CA VAL A 101 9.98 -8.32 -3.83
C VAL A 101 9.84 -7.19 -2.83
N GLY A 102 10.05 -5.96 -3.30
CA GLY A 102 9.87 -4.74 -2.53
C GLY A 102 8.39 -4.46 -2.19
N GLY A 103 8.16 -3.80 -1.06
CA GLY A 103 6.81 -3.56 -0.51
C GLY A 103 5.87 -2.75 -1.41
N GLY A 104 6.42 -2.05 -2.41
CA GLY A 104 5.67 -1.24 -3.38
C GLY A 104 5.34 -1.93 -4.70
N SER A 105 5.81 -3.16 -4.91
CA SER A 105 5.72 -3.82 -6.21
C SER A 105 4.32 -4.33 -6.51
N ASN A 106 3.91 -4.25 -7.78
CA ASN A 106 2.65 -4.80 -8.27
C ASN A 106 2.85 -6.10 -9.06
N PHE A 107 1.74 -6.77 -9.38
CA PHE A 107 1.73 -8.02 -10.12
C PHE A 107 2.33 -7.92 -11.51
N ARG A 108 2.16 -6.79 -12.21
CA ARG A 108 2.78 -6.58 -13.51
C ARG A 108 4.30 -6.67 -13.42
N GLN A 109 4.91 -5.91 -12.51
CA GLN A 109 6.36 -5.90 -12.32
C GLN A 109 6.87 -7.28 -11.93
N LEU A 110 6.18 -7.96 -11.02
CA LEU A 110 6.53 -9.31 -10.59
C LEU A 110 6.44 -10.31 -11.75
N ALA A 111 5.33 -10.31 -12.51
CA ALA A 111 5.11 -11.22 -13.62
C ALA A 111 6.12 -11.01 -14.76
N GLU A 112 6.42 -9.75 -15.11
CA GLU A 112 7.40 -9.39 -16.14
C GLU A 112 8.81 -9.93 -15.77
N VAL A 113 9.26 -9.70 -14.54
CA VAL A 113 10.57 -10.18 -14.07
C VAL A 113 10.62 -11.71 -13.94
N CYS A 114 9.57 -12.36 -13.43
CA CYS A 114 9.48 -13.81 -13.37
C CYS A 114 9.57 -14.43 -14.78
N LYS A 115 8.83 -13.87 -15.74
CA LYS A 115 8.84 -14.31 -17.13
C LYS A 115 10.23 -14.19 -17.75
N GLU A 116 10.92 -13.07 -17.55
CA GLU A 116 12.29 -12.85 -18.02
C GLU A 116 13.30 -13.83 -17.40
N ALA A 117 13.05 -14.25 -16.16
CA ALA A 117 13.84 -15.28 -15.49
C ALA A 117 13.48 -16.71 -15.93
N GLY A 118 12.46 -16.91 -16.76
CA GLY A 118 11.96 -18.23 -17.19
C GLY A 118 11.08 -18.93 -16.16
N GLY A 119 10.56 -18.19 -15.17
CA GLY A 119 9.71 -18.69 -14.10
C GLY A 119 8.26 -18.21 -14.20
N ALA A 120 7.43 -18.71 -13.28
CA ALA A 120 6.05 -18.29 -13.08
C ALA A 120 5.70 -18.33 -11.59
N LEU A 121 4.71 -17.54 -11.19
CA LEU A 121 4.18 -17.53 -9.82
C LEU A 121 2.65 -17.66 -9.85
N PRO A 122 2.04 -18.33 -8.86
CA PRO A 122 0.58 -18.40 -8.74
C PRO A 122 0.04 -17.09 -8.16
N ILE A 123 -0.10 -16.07 -9.00
CA ILE A 123 -0.66 -14.76 -8.64
C ILE A 123 -1.99 -14.52 -9.38
N GLY A 124 -2.78 -13.57 -8.88
CA GLY A 124 -4.02 -13.14 -9.54
C GLY A 124 -3.78 -12.42 -10.88
N THR A 125 -4.87 -12.15 -11.62
CA THR A 125 -4.80 -11.57 -12.97
C THR A 125 -4.76 -10.04 -12.99
N GLY A 126 -5.06 -9.36 -11.88
CA GLY A 126 -5.05 -7.90 -11.80
C GLY A 126 -3.62 -7.35 -11.78
N ASP A 127 -3.18 -6.75 -12.88
CA ASP A 127 -1.81 -6.29 -13.10
C ASP A 127 -1.36 -5.18 -12.12
N THR A 128 -2.30 -4.35 -11.66
CA THR A 128 -2.08 -3.27 -10.67
C THR A 128 -2.21 -3.72 -9.21
N VAL A 129 -2.57 -4.98 -8.95
CA VAL A 129 -2.66 -5.51 -7.58
C VAL A 129 -1.29 -5.46 -6.92
N GLY A 130 -1.25 -4.92 -5.71
CA GLY A 130 -0.03 -4.82 -4.92
C GLY A 130 0.36 -6.17 -4.33
N VAL A 131 1.63 -6.57 -4.50
CA VAL A 131 2.13 -7.88 -4.07
C VAL A 131 1.99 -8.03 -2.55
N SER A 132 2.42 -7.05 -1.78
CA SER A 132 2.46 -7.18 -0.31
C SER A 132 1.10 -7.42 0.32
N GLY A 133 0.07 -6.69 -0.13
CA GLY A 133 -1.29 -6.85 0.40
C GLY A 133 -1.87 -8.25 0.12
N PHE A 134 -1.58 -8.80 -1.07
CA PHE A 134 -1.95 -10.15 -1.46
C PHE A 134 -1.16 -11.19 -0.66
N THR A 135 0.16 -11.09 -0.61
CA THR A 135 1.02 -12.07 0.09
C THR A 135 0.65 -12.23 1.56
N VAL A 136 0.32 -11.15 2.28
CA VAL A 136 0.00 -11.22 3.73
C VAL A 136 -1.44 -11.61 4.06
N ASN A 137 -2.37 -11.54 3.10
CA ASN A 137 -3.77 -11.94 3.29
C ASN A 137 -4.16 -13.21 2.52
N GLY A 138 -3.23 -13.76 1.74
CA GLY A 138 -3.51 -14.84 0.80
C GLY A 138 -4.07 -14.34 -0.54
N GLY A 139 -4.32 -15.31 -1.41
CA GLY A 139 -4.58 -15.09 -2.83
C GLY A 139 -5.31 -16.23 -3.52
#